data_AF-A0A956JNK5-F1
#
_entry.id   AF-A0A956JNK5-F1
#
_cell.length_a   1.000
_cell.length_b   1.000
_cell.length_c   1.000
_cell.angle_alpha   90.00
_cell.angle_beta   90.00
_cell.angle_gamma   90.00
#
_symmetry.space_group_name_H-M   'P 1'
#
loop_
_entity.id
_entity.type
_entity.pdbx_description
1 polymer ?
#
loop_
_entity_poly.entity_id
_entity_poly.type
_entity_poly.pdbx_seq_one_letter_code
_entity_poly.pdbx_strand_id
1 'polypeptide(L)'
;MGRACWLGLVLVSLPAYARSAHRVPASDRGVFKALTARVRLHTPSWLSRYPQLVLRGAAGQRFLAVDGTPVAYARASENGSASASASKGAKAYAIPFGDADRDGIPDTLDILIGAKKAALNGARYQDGYFRIKYPGGDVPRTLGVCTDVVIRALRNAGFDLQRLVARDVRRRRSAYRRIKKPDRNIDHRRVSNLLVWFRRHFAELPVSPDAPGSSPLLPGDVIFFDTMNDPAPEHLGIVSDRVGRSGKPLIINNWTVGYHTQEMDLLASVRATHRFRVRAPRAAVGATVRALLDHYGLRLPSTARQLIVSSTPRWAESATTLRRLRRDRAGHLLPVGRALAGHLGRAGLGRGRGLHDAQRAATTSAAFRRGPAKRE
;
A
#
# COMPACT_ATOMS: atom_id res chain seq x y z
N MET A 1 -11.15 -43.63 0.78
CA MET A 1 -9.92 -42.82 0.99
C MET A 1 -9.91 -41.67 -0.01
N GLY A 2 -10.20 -40.45 0.43
CA GLY A 2 -10.25 -39.28 -0.45
C GLY A 2 -8.85 -38.72 -0.71
N ARG A 3 -8.44 -38.65 -1.97
CA ARG A 3 -7.18 -38.00 -2.37
C ARG A 3 -7.26 -36.51 -2.03
N ALA A 4 -6.40 -36.05 -1.13
CA ALA A 4 -6.22 -34.62 -0.86
C ALA A 4 -5.49 -34.00 -2.05
N CYS A 5 -6.19 -33.19 -2.85
CA CYS A 5 -5.57 -32.31 -3.83
C CYS A 5 -5.03 -31.09 -3.11
N TRP A 6 -3.71 -30.95 -3.06
CA TRP A 6 -3.04 -29.75 -2.59
C TRP A 6 -2.94 -28.77 -3.77
N LEU A 7 -3.66 -27.65 -3.70
CA LEU A 7 -3.62 -26.61 -4.73
C LEU A 7 -2.62 -25.54 -4.28
N GLY A 8 -1.41 -25.55 -4.85
CA GLY A 8 -0.43 -24.47 -4.67
C GLY A 8 -0.68 -23.37 -5.70
N LEU A 9 -0.95 -22.14 -5.24
CA LEU A 9 -1.21 -20.99 -6.10
C LEU A 9 0.11 -20.25 -6.40
N VAL A 10 0.49 -20.18 -7.67
CA VAL A 10 1.61 -19.36 -8.16
C VAL A 10 1.03 -18.12 -8.85
N LEU A 11 1.44 -16.94 -8.39
CA LEU A 11 1.09 -15.66 -9.02
C LEU A 11 2.01 -15.40 -10.22
N VAL A 12 1.41 -15.32 -11.40
CA VAL A 12 2.12 -14.98 -12.65
C VAL A 12 2.31 -13.47 -12.72
N SER A 13 3.55 -13.05 -12.99
CA SER A 13 3.93 -11.66 -13.26
C SER A 13 3.16 -11.13 -14.47
N LEU A 14 2.38 -10.05 -14.29
CA LEU A 14 1.75 -9.35 -15.41
C LEU A 14 2.83 -8.64 -16.23
N PRO A 15 2.72 -8.60 -17.57
CA PRO A 15 3.65 -7.85 -18.40
C PRO A 15 3.66 -6.39 -17.97
N ALA A 16 4.87 -5.80 -17.94
CA ALA A 16 5.14 -4.46 -17.44
C ALA A 16 4.11 -3.45 -17.96
N TYR A 17 3.26 -2.92 -17.06
CA TYR A 17 2.38 -1.81 -17.40
C TYR A 17 3.25 -0.66 -17.92
N ALA A 18 3.04 -0.29 -19.19
CA ALA A 18 3.82 0.71 -19.89
C ALA A 18 3.88 2.03 -19.09
N ARG A 19 5.05 2.69 -19.13
CA ARG A 19 5.31 3.99 -18.50
C ARG A 19 4.34 5.03 -19.06
N SER A 20 3.21 5.24 -18.39
CA SER A 20 2.27 6.28 -18.80
C SER A 20 1.80 7.09 -17.61
N ALA A 21 1.64 8.39 -17.84
CA ALA A 21 1.19 9.35 -16.85
C ALA A 21 -0.33 9.46 -16.90
N HIS A 22 -0.99 9.17 -15.79
CA HIS A 22 -2.43 9.32 -15.61
C HIS A 22 -2.77 10.71 -15.07
N ARG A 23 -3.85 11.30 -15.59
CA ARG A 23 -4.41 12.54 -15.03
C ARG A 23 -5.22 12.19 -13.78
N VAL A 24 -5.20 13.10 -12.81
CA VAL A 24 -6.06 13.00 -11.63
C VAL A 24 -7.51 13.28 -12.06
N PRO A 25 -8.50 12.47 -11.63
CA PRO A 25 -9.90 12.73 -11.92
C PRO A 25 -10.37 14.09 -11.38
N ALA A 26 -11.32 14.72 -12.06
CA ALA A 26 -11.96 15.94 -11.57
C ALA A 26 -12.81 15.71 -10.31
N SER A 27 -13.07 14.45 -9.93
CA SER A 27 -13.78 14.10 -8.70
C SER A 27 -12.98 14.41 -7.44
N ASP A 28 -11.65 14.55 -7.55
CA ASP A 28 -10.76 14.89 -6.44
C ASP A 28 -11.27 16.13 -5.67
N ARG A 29 -11.56 15.94 -4.37
CA ARG A 29 -12.17 16.99 -3.53
C ARG A 29 -11.17 17.77 -2.69
N GLY A 30 -9.92 17.33 -2.70
CA GLY A 30 -8.87 17.77 -1.79
C GLY A 30 -8.36 19.20 -1.98
N VAL A 31 -7.13 19.41 -1.51
CA VAL A 31 -6.49 20.74 -1.49
C VAL A 31 -6.09 21.19 -2.90
N PHE A 32 -5.87 22.50 -3.07
CA PHE A 32 -5.37 23.10 -4.31
C PHE A 32 -6.12 22.67 -5.60
N LYS A 33 -7.46 22.73 -5.61
CA LYS A 33 -8.30 22.31 -6.75
C LYS A 33 -7.85 22.83 -8.12
N ALA A 34 -7.37 24.08 -8.19
CA ALA A 34 -6.85 24.67 -9.44
C ALA A 34 -5.61 23.94 -10.01
N LEU A 35 -4.92 23.14 -9.19
CA LEU A 35 -3.73 22.37 -9.59
C LEU A 35 -4.06 20.92 -9.98
N THR A 36 -5.28 20.42 -9.74
CA THR A 36 -5.66 19.02 -10.00
C THR A 36 -5.37 18.61 -11.45
N ALA A 37 -5.74 19.46 -12.43
CA ALA A 37 -5.50 19.20 -13.86
C ALA A 37 -4.01 19.18 -14.25
N ARG A 38 -3.11 19.72 -13.43
CA ARG A 38 -1.66 19.74 -13.65
C ARG A 38 -0.95 18.52 -13.07
N VAL A 39 -1.57 17.81 -12.11
CA VAL A 39 -0.97 16.61 -11.52
C VAL A 39 -0.93 15.48 -12.54
N ARG A 40 0.18 14.76 -12.53
CA ARG A 40 0.41 13.54 -13.31
C ARG A 40 0.86 12.44 -12.36
N LEU A 41 0.18 11.31 -12.43
CA LEU A 41 0.51 10.11 -11.67
C LEU A 41 1.20 9.10 -12.59
N HIS A 42 2.35 8.60 -12.16
CA HIS A 42 3.15 7.65 -12.92
C HIS A 42 3.03 6.26 -12.31
N THR A 43 3.06 5.23 -13.15
CA THR A 43 3.25 3.86 -12.67
C THR A 43 4.67 3.74 -12.07
N PRO A 44 4.81 3.42 -10.78
CA PRO A 44 6.13 3.38 -10.13
C PRO A 44 7.00 2.26 -10.70
N SER A 45 8.07 2.60 -11.41
CA SER A 45 8.85 1.62 -12.17
C SER A 45 9.57 0.58 -11.31
N TRP A 46 10.00 0.94 -10.09
CA TRP A 46 10.63 0.01 -9.14
C TRP A 46 9.67 -1.05 -8.61
N LEU A 47 8.36 -0.83 -8.77
CA LEU A 47 7.34 -1.79 -8.37
C LEU A 47 7.07 -2.86 -9.43
N SER A 48 7.67 -2.77 -10.61
CA SER A 48 7.52 -3.76 -11.69
C SER A 48 8.00 -5.16 -11.32
N ARG A 49 8.92 -5.26 -10.35
CA ARG A 49 9.43 -6.54 -9.82
C ARG A 49 8.53 -7.22 -8.79
N TYR A 50 7.46 -6.57 -8.35
CA TYR A 50 6.51 -7.13 -7.39
C TYR A 50 5.25 -7.59 -8.13
N PRO A 51 4.54 -8.62 -7.63
CA PRO A 51 3.25 -8.98 -8.21
C PRO A 51 2.27 -7.82 -8.12
N GLN A 52 1.54 -7.62 -9.21
CA GLN A 52 0.59 -6.53 -9.35
C GLN A 52 -0.80 -7.09 -9.58
N LEU A 53 -1.79 -6.46 -8.95
CA LEU A 53 -3.21 -6.75 -9.14
C LEU A 53 -3.88 -5.52 -9.75
N VAL A 54 -5.00 -5.74 -10.45
CA VAL A 54 -5.89 -4.65 -10.86
C VAL A 54 -7.13 -4.70 -9.98
N LEU A 55 -7.32 -3.67 -9.17
CA LEU A 55 -8.49 -3.49 -8.30
C LEU A 55 -9.53 -2.64 -9.01
N ARG A 56 -10.81 -2.90 -8.75
CA ARG A 56 -11.92 -2.06 -9.24
C ARG A 56 -12.46 -1.18 -8.12
N GLY A 57 -12.57 0.12 -8.39
CA GLY A 57 -13.34 1.05 -7.57
C GLY A 57 -14.84 0.88 -7.75
N ALA A 58 -15.60 1.37 -6.77
CA ALA A 58 -17.06 1.29 -6.75
C ALA A 58 -17.70 2.01 -7.96
N ALA A 59 -17.09 3.11 -8.42
CA ALA A 59 -17.52 3.83 -9.61
C ALA A 59 -16.83 3.34 -10.90
N GLY A 60 -16.27 2.12 -10.89
CA GLY A 60 -15.73 1.46 -12.07
C GLY A 60 -14.28 1.81 -12.43
N GLN A 61 -13.63 2.70 -11.67
CA GLN A 61 -12.21 2.99 -11.81
C GLN A 61 -11.37 1.72 -11.66
N ARG A 62 -10.18 1.70 -12.27
CA ARG A 62 -9.25 0.58 -12.17
C ARG A 62 -7.95 1.08 -11.58
N PHE A 63 -7.43 0.36 -10.59
CA PHE A 63 -6.20 0.72 -9.89
C PHE A 63 -5.20 -0.42 -10.00
N LEU A 64 -3.96 -0.09 -10.35
CA LEU A 64 -2.85 -0.99 -10.14
C LEU A 64 -2.54 -1.04 -8.65
N ALA A 65 -2.43 -2.24 -8.10
CA ALA A 65 -2.16 -2.45 -6.69
C ALA A 65 -0.98 -3.40 -6.47
N VAL A 66 -0.17 -3.08 -5.46
CA VAL A 66 0.91 -3.91 -4.96
C VAL A 66 0.64 -4.17 -3.49
N ASP A 67 0.71 -5.43 -3.06
CA ASP A 67 0.44 -5.80 -1.66
C ASP A 67 -0.97 -5.35 -1.21
N GLY A 68 -1.96 -5.50 -2.10
CA GLY A 68 -3.35 -5.06 -1.89
C GLY A 68 -3.55 -3.55 -1.84
N THR A 69 -2.50 -2.75 -2.03
CA THR A 69 -2.52 -1.29 -1.90
C THR A 69 -2.51 -0.64 -3.28
N PRO A 70 -3.48 0.22 -3.63
CA PRO A 70 -3.45 1.02 -4.86
C PRO A 70 -2.20 1.91 -4.95
N VAL A 71 -1.47 1.81 -6.05
CA VAL A 71 -0.21 2.54 -6.33
C VAL A 71 -0.23 3.35 -7.61
N ALA A 72 -1.17 3.08 -8.52
CA ALA A 72 -1.42 3.88 -9.71
C ALA A 72 -2.83 3.61 -10.25
N TYR A 73 -3.31 4.43 -11.18
CA TYR A 73 -4.45 4.07 -12.04
C TYR A 73 -4.00 3.00 -13.05
N ALA A 74 -4.86 2.03 -13.33
CA ALA A 74 -4.63 1.04 -14.39
C ALA A 74 -5.32 1.49 -15.68
N ARG A 75 -4.63 1.39 -16.83
CA ARG A 75 -5.25 1.64 -18.14
C ARG A 75 -6.35 0.61 -18.44
N ALA A 76 -7.38 1.02 -19.19
CA ALA A 76 -8.13 0.09 -20.02
C ALA A 76 -7.20 -0.34 -21.17
N SER A 77 -7.24 -1.60 -21.59
CA SER A 77 -6.46 -2.08 -22.73
C SER A 77 -6.86 -1.31 -24.00
N GLU A 78 -6.09 -0.30 -24.38
CA GLU A 78 -6.13 0.31 -25.71
C GLU A 78 -5.38 -0.63 -26.65
N ASN A 79 -6.07 -1.66 -27.13
CA ASN A 79 -5.85 -2.35 -28.42
C ASN A 79 -6.75 -3.59 -28.46
N GLY A 80 -7.68 -3.59 -29.41
CA GLY A 80 -8.59 -4.68 -29.74
C GLY A 80 -7.93 -5.89 -30.40
N SER A 81 -6.71 -6.25 -30.01
CA SER A 81 -6.11 -7.55 -30.35
C SER A 81 -5.67 -8.24 -29.07
N ALA A 82 -6.53 -9.12 -28.59
CA ALA A 82 -6.11 -10.18 -27.70
C ALA A 82 -4.92 -10.91 -28.35
N SER A 83 -3.73 -10.79 -27.75
CA SER A 83 -2.86 -11.96 -27.68
C SER A 83 -3.65 -13.00 -26.90
N ALA A 84 -4.23 -13.92 -27.67
CA ALA A 84 -5.17 -14.94 -27.26
C ALA A 84 -4.45 -15.97 -26.38
N SER A 85 -4.17 -15.60 -25.13
CA SER A 85 -3.90 -16.53 -24.04
C SER A 85 -4.01 -15.89 -22.64
N ALA A 86 -3.90 -14.55 -22.50
CA ALA A 86 -3.76 -13.93 -21.16
C ALA A 86 -4.81 -12.87 -20.75
N SER A 87 -5.86 -12.59 -21.53
CA SER A 87 -6.79 -11.48 -21.19
C SER A 87 -8.28 -11.69 -21.49
N LYS A 88 -8.75 -12.92 -21.69
CA LYS A 88 -10.20 -13.20 -21.61
C LYS A 88 -10.62 -13.36 -20.15
N GLY A 89 -10.99 -12.24 -19.52
CA GLY A 89 -11.83 -12.26 -18.32
C GLY A 89 -11.15 -12.00 -16.97
N ALA A 90 -10.19 -11.08 -16.88
CA ALA A 90 -9.80 -10.54 -15.58
C ALA A 90 -10.99 -9.76 -14.97
N LYS A 91 -11.90 -10.48 -14.30
CA LYS A 91 -12.98 -9.91 -13.49
C LYS A 91 -12.33 -9.00 -12.45
N ALA A 92 -12.64 -7.71 -12.51
CA ALA A 92 -12.07 -6.72 -11.61
C ALA A 92 -12.84 -6.79 -10.28
N TYR A 93 -12.14 -7.13 -9.19
CA TYR A 93 -12.74 -7.36 -7.88
C TYR A 93 -12.94 -6.04 -7.13
N ALA A 94 -14.13 -5.87 -6.56
CA ALA A 94 -14.43 -4.80 -5.62
C ALA A 94 -13.78 -5.13 -4.27
N ILE A 95 -12.49 -4.85 -4.13
CA ILE A 95 -11.84 -4.85 -2.82
C ILE A 95 -12.07 -3.46 -2.20
N PRO A 96 -12.64 -3.37 -1.00
CA PRO A 96 -12.78 -2.08 -0.32
C PRO A 96 -11.39 -1.51 -0.04
N PHE A 97 -11.09 -0.35 -0.61
CA PHE A 97 -9.97 0.50 -0.21
C PHE A 97 -10.46 1.63 0.71
N GLY A 98 -9.54 2.21 1.47
CA GLY A 98 -9.84 3.42 2.25
C GLY A 98 -10.04 4.59 1.29
N ASP A 99 -11.10 5.37 1.53
CA ASP A 99 -11.46 6.59 0.80
C ASP A 99 -12.19 7.49 1.82
N ALA A 100 -11.42 8.27 2.57
CA ALA A 100 -11.92 8.96 3.75
C ALA A 100 -12.82 10.17 3.41
N ASP A 101 -12.60 10.83 2.27
CA ASP A 101 -13.41 11.96 1.80
C ASP A 101 -14.45 11.59 0.73
N ARG A 102 -14.50 10.30 0.36
CA ARG A 102 -15.54 9.68 -0.47
C ARG A 102 -15.60 10.30 -1.86
N ASP A 103 -14.45 10.51 -2.45
CA ASP A 103 -14.31 11.09 -3.80
C ASP A 103 -13.98 10.03 -4.86
N GLY A 104 -13.88 8.76 -4.45
CA GLY A 104 -13.60 7.61 -5.29
C GLY A 104 -12.12 7.34 -5.52
N ILE A 105 -11.23 8.09 -4.88
CA ILE A 105 -9.78 7.92 -4.96
C ILE A 105 -9.29 7.21 -3.68
N PRO A 106 -8.51 6.12 -3.80
CA PRO A 106 -7.95 5.47 -2.63
C PRO A 106 -7.04 6.41 -1.83
N ASP A 107 -7.15 6.38 -0.49
CA ASP A 107 -6.39 7.25 0.43
C ASP A 107 -4.88 7.28 0.12
N THR A 108 -4.28 6.16 -0.28
CA THR A 108 -2.85 6.10 -0.64
C THR A 108 -2.51 6.93 -1.87
N LEU A 109 -3.33 6.81 -2.92
CA LEU A 109 -3.18 7.62 -4.12
C LEU A 109 -3.52 9.07 -3.84
N ASP A 110 -4.50 9.33 -2.98
CA ASP A 110 -4.96 10.67 -2.74
C ASP A 110 -3.99 11.49 -1.88
N ILE A 111 -3.30 10.84 -0.93
CA ILE A 111 -2.15 11.43 -0.23
C ILE A 111 -1.04 11.81 -1.23
N LEU A 112 -0.71 10.92 -2.19
CA LEU A 112 0.27 11.22 -3.23
C LEU A 112 -0.17 12.40 -4.10
N ILE A 113 -1.43 12.46 -4.50
CA ILE A 113 -2.02 13.56 -5.28
C ILE A 113 -1.86 14.87 -4.52
N GLY A 114 -2.27 14.91 -3.25
CA GLY A 114 -2.13 16.09 -2.39
C GLY A 114 -0.68 16.54 -2.25
N ALA A 115 0.26 15.61 -2.08
CA ALA A 115 1.68 15.91 -2.03
C ALA A 115 2.19 16.51 -3.35
N LYS A 116 1.80 15.95 -4.50
CA LYS A 116 2.15 16.50 -5.82
C LYS A 116 1.57 17.89 -6.05
N LYS A 117 0.35 18.15 -5.61
CA LYS A 117 -0.22 19.51 -5.64
C LYS A 117 0.57 20.47 -4.75
N ALA A 118 1.00 20.03 -3.56
CA ALA A 118 1.85 20.84 -2.70
C ALA A 118 3.20 21.17 -3.37
N ALA A 119 3.80 20.23 -4.10
CA ALA A 119 4.99 20.46 -4.91
C ALA A 119 4.74 21.42 -6.08
N LEU A 120 3.63 21.27 -6.81
CA LEU A 120 3.25 22.19 -7.88
C LEU A 120 2.94 23.60 -7.37
N ASN A 121 2.42 23.71 -6.15
CA ASN A 121 2.21 24.98 -5.47
C ASN A 121 3.54 25.63 -5.04
N GLY A 122 4.59 24.82 -4.79
CA GLY A 122 5.95 25.32 -4.61
C GLY A 122 6.12 26.26 -3.41
N ALA A 123 5.48 25.96 -2.27
CA ALA A 123 5.57 26.82 -1.10
C ALA A 123 7.03 26.99 -0.66
N ARG A 124 7.48 28.23 -0.45
CA ARG A 124 8.82 28.56 0.06
C ARG A 124 8.97 28.06 1.48
N TYR A 125 10.16 27.58 1.82
CA TYR A 125 10.49 27.25 3.20
C TYR A 125 10.40 28.50 4.07
N GLN A 126 9.54 28.43 5.07
CA GLN A 126 9.50 29.41 6.15
C GLN A 126 8.95 28.72 7.40
N ASP A 127 9.80 28.58 8.41
CA ASP A 127 9.37 28.24 9.75
C ASP A 127 8.75 29.46 10.43
N GLY A 128 7.87 29.22 11.39
CA GLY A 128 7.15 30.30 12.05
C GLY A 128 5.84 29.86 12.68
N TYR A 129 5.41 30.67 13.64
CA TYR A 129 4.12 30.53 14.30
C TYR A 129 3.07 31.36 13.57
N PHE A 130 1.94 30.74 13.23
CA PHE A 130 0.82 31.41 12.58
C PHE A 130 -0.45 31.12 13.36
N ARG A 131 -1.25 32.16 13.61
CA ARG A 131 -2.64 31.97 14.05
C ARG A 131 -3.46 31.52 12.85
N ILE A 132 -4.07 30.34 12.95
CA ILE A 132 -4.80 29.71 11.86
C ILE A 132 -6.20 29.30 12.33
N LYS A 133 -7.14 29.19 11.38
CA LYS A 133 -8.51 28.73 11.66
C LYS A 133 -8.50 27.30 12.24
N TYR A 134 -9.59 26.92 12.91
CA TYR A 134 -9.78 25.56 13.40
C TYR A 134 -11.26 25.14 13.28
N PRO A 135 -11.57 23.94 12.77
CA PRO A 135 -10.66 22.98 12.11
C PRO A 135 -10.28 23.43 10.68
N GLY A 136 -9.41 22.68 10.02
CA GLY A 136 -9.03 22.95 8.62
C GLY A 136 -8.17 24.19 8.39
N GLY A 137 -7.49 24.70 9.42
CA GLY A 137 -6.50 25.77 9.27
C GLY A 137 -5.29 25.36 8.45
N ASP A 138 -4.74 26.32 7.72
CA ASP A 138 -3.48 26.20 6.99
C ASP A 138 -2.69 27.50 7.17
N VAL A 139 -1.37 27.39 7.08
CA VAL A 139 -0.50 28.57 6.95
C VAL A 139 -0.68 29.19 5.55
N PRO A 140 -0.17 30.41 5.28
CA PRO A 140 -0.23 30.98 3.94
C PRO A 140 0.25 29.97 2.89
N ARG A 141 -0.51 29.79 1.81
CA ARG A 141 -0.25 28.72 0.82
C ARG A 141 1.11 28.84 0.15
N THR A 142 1.68 30.04 0.09
CA THR A 142 3.01 30.32 -0.46
C THR A 142 4.15 29.95 0.49
N LEU A 143 3.84 29.58 1.74
CA LEU A 143 4.80 29.28 2.80
C LEU A 143 4.55 27.87 3.38
N GLY A 144 5.57 27.34 4.04
CA GLY A 144 5.45 26.16 4.89
C GLY A 144 6.78 25.50 5.17
N VAL A 145 6.72 24.43 5.95
CA VAL A 145 7.85 23.53 6.23
C VAL A 145 7.49 22.10 5.84
N CYS A 146 8.37 21.13 6.15
CA CYS A 146 8.19 19.73 5.84
C CYS A 146 6.86 19.13 6.34
N THR A 147 6.41 19.50 7.55
CA THR A 147 5.13 19.05 8.10
C THR A 147 3.93 19.61 7.33
N ASP A 148 4.01 20.83 6.80
CA ASP A 148 2.92 21.44 6.04
C ASP A 148 2.67 20.71 4.72
N VAL A 149 3.71 20.13 4.10
CA VAL A 149 3.58 19.25 2.94
C VAL A 149 2.75 18.01 3.29
N VAL A 150 3.08 17.36 4.41
CA VAL A 150 2.36 16.16 4.89
C VAL A 150 0.93 16.52 5.32
N ILE A 151 0.72 17.66 5.98
CA ILE A 151 -0.62 18.16 6.35
C ILE A 151 -1.49 18.37 5.12
N ARG A 152 -0.96 19.05 4.09
CA ARG A 152 -1.70 19.29 2.84
C ARG A 152 -1.96 18.00 2.07
N ALA A 153 -1.00 17.08 2.05
CA ALA A 153 -1.14 15.76 1.43
C ALA A 153 -2.25 14.94 2.09
N LEU A 154 -2.21 14.79 3.41
CA LEU A 154 -3.22 14.05 4.17
C LEU A 154 -4.59 14.73 4.13
N ARG A 155 -4.64 16.06 4.11
CA ARG A 155 -5.89 16.82 3.97
C ARG A 155 -6.53 16.62 2.60
N ASN A 156 -5.74 16.36 1.55
CA ASN A 156 -6.30 15.97 0.26
C ASN A 156 -7.18 14.74 0.44
N ALA A 157 -6.62 13.71 1.09
CA ALA A 157 -7.30 12.45 1.42
C ALA A 157 -8.25 12.54 2.61
N GLY A 158 -8.82 13.71 2.91
CA GLY A 158 -9.81 13.87 3.99
C GLY A 158 -9.28 13.84 5.43
N PHE A 159 -7.96 13.67 5.66
CA PHE A 159 -7.38 13.63 7.00
C PHE A 159 -6.93 15.03 7.46
N ASP A 160 -7.79 15.73 8.23
CA ASP A 160 -7.40 17.00 8.86
C ASP A 160 -6.50 16.77 10.09
N LEU A 161 -5.18 16.73 9.90
CA LEU A 161 -4.21 16.52 10.98
C LEU A 161 -4.34 17.55 12.11
N GLN A 162 -4.76 18.79 11.82
CA GLN A 162 -5.00 19.80 12.86
C GLN A 162 -6.04 19.32 13.87
N ARG A 163 -7.20 18.85 13.38
CA ARG A 163 -8.26 18.28 14.21
C ARG A 163 -7.88 16.94 14.82
N LEU A 164 -7.26 16.06 14.03
CA LEU A 164 -6.95 14.67 14.43
C LEU A 164 -5.90 14.62 15.54
N VAL A 165 -4.81 15.38 15.42
CA VAL A 165 -3.77 15.48 16.46
C VAL A 165 -4.34 16.15 17.71
N ALA A 166 -5.05 17.29 17.57
CA ALA A 166 -5.65 17.96 18.73
C ALA A 166 -6.60 17.04 19.52
N ARG A 167 -7.37 16.18 18.84
CA ARG A 167 -8.25 15.20 19.50
C ARG A 167 -7.44 14.09 20.19
N ASP A 168 -6.38 13.60 19.57
CA ASP A 168 -5.55 12.54 20.15
C ASP A 168 -4.78 13.05 21.38
N VAL A 169 -4.24 14.28 21.33
CA VAL A 169 -3.61 14.97 22.47
C VAL A 169 -4.57 15.11 23.64
N ARG A 170 -5.83 15.56 23.41
CA ARG A 170 -6.84 15.65 24.48
C ARG A 170 -7.12 14.31 25.13
N ARG A 171 -7.18 13.23 24.34
CA ARG A 171 -7.50 11.88 24.84
C ARG A 171 -6.32 11.21 25.53
N ARG A 172 -5.09 11.55 25.15
CA ARG A 172 -3.87 10.80 25.52
C ARG A 172 -2.67 11.72 25.73
N ARG A 173 -2.87 12.75 26.55
CA ARG A 173 -1.88 13.80 26.81
C ARG A 173 -0.51 13.25 27.24
N SER A 174 -0.46 12.19 28.03
CA SER A 174 0.78 11.55 28.50
C SER A 174 1.66 11.00 27.37
N ALA A 175 1.07 10.64 26.23
CA ALA A 175 1.84 10.17 25.06
C ALA A 175 2.62 11.31 24.38
N TYR A 176 2.17 12.55 24.53
CA TYR A 176 2.73 13.74 23.90
C TYR A 176 3.59 14.53 24.89
N ARG A 177 4.69 13.93 25.35
CA ARG A 177 5.55 14.47 26.43
C ARG A 177 6.11 15.88 26.17
N ARG A 178 6.23 16.28 24.89
CA ARG A 178 6.71 17.60 24.47
C ARG A 178 5.64 18.70 24.49
N ILE A 179 4.36 18.36 24.63
CA ILE A 179 3.25 19.34 24.70
C ILE A 179 3.01 19.74 26.15
N LYS A 180 3.47 20.95 26.53
CA LYS A 180 3.18 21.54 27.85
C LYS A 180 1.78 22.13 27.93
N LYS A 181 1.32 22.77 26.85
CA LYS A 181 -0.05 23.29 26.70
C LYS A 181 -0.50 23.00 25.27
N PRO A 182 -1.68 22.37 25.06
CA PRO A 182 -2.16 22.08 23.72
C PRO A 182 -2.41 23.38 22.95
N ASP A 183 -1.92 23.43 21.72
CA ASP A 183 -2.07 24.56 20.83
C ASP A 183 -2.43 24.08 19.41
N ARG A 184 -3.67 24.35 19.04
CA ARG A 184 -4.26 23.95 17.74
C ARG A 184 -3.60 24.65 16.55
N ASN A 185 -2.82 25.70 16.77
CA ASN A 185 -2.10 26.41 15.71
C ASN A 185 -0.80 25.69 15.31
N ILE A 186 -0.17 24.94 16.22
CA ILE A 186 1.20 24.44 16.01
C ILE A 186 1.39 22.95 16.33
N ASP A 187 0.57 22.32 17.18
CA ASP A 187 0.86 20.95 17.66
C ASP A 187 0.98 19.93 16.52
N HIS A 188 0.10 20.02 15.52
CA HIS A 188 0.10 19.17 14.32
C HIS A 188 1.21 19.50 13.32
N ARG A 189 1.92 20.63 13.48
CA ARG A 189 3.02 21.07 12.63
C ARG A 189 4.40 20.71 13.21
N ARG A 190 4.45 20.01 14.35
CA ARG A 190 5.70 19.54 14.98
C ARG A 190 5.97 18.09 14.62
N VAL A 191 7.15 17.80 14.04
CA VAL A 191 7.56 16.45 13.60
C VAL A 191 7.43 15.42 14.73
N SER A 192 7.94 15.74 15.92
CA SER A 192 7.85 14.85 17.08
C SER A 192 6.41 14.52 17.52
N ASN A 193 5.47 15.46 17.38
CA ASN A 193 4.06 15.20 17.68
C ASN A 193 3.42 14.34 16.59
N LEU A 194 3.76 14.59 15.32
CA LEU A 194 3.29 13.77 14.21
C LEU A 194 3.79 12.34 14.33
N LEU A 195 5.04 12.11 14.74
CA LEU A 195 5.56 10.77 14.96
C LEU A 195 4.70 9.97 15.95
N VAL A 196 4.32 10.58 17.08
CA VAL A 196 3.43 9.96 18.08
C VAL A 196 2.07 9.63 17.46
N TRP A 197 1.50 10.55 16.67
CA TRP A 197 0.22 10.33 16.03
C TRP A 197 0.27 9.20 14.98
N PHE A 198 1.27 9.20 14.10
CA PHE A 198 1.42 8.19 13.04
C PHE A 198 1.60 6.77 13.58
N ARG A 199 2.42 6.57 14.63
CA ARG A 199 2.58 5.27 15.31
C ARG A 199 1.25 4.68 15.78
N ARG A 200 0.28 5.53 16.12
CA ARG A 200 -1.01 5.11 16.68
C ARG A 200 -2.05 4.85 15.60
N HIS A 201 -2.06 5.68 14.56
CA HIS A 201 -3.15 5.74 13.58
C HIS A 201 -2.82 5.12 12.22
N PHE A 202 -1.54 4.99 11.87
CA PHE A 202 -1.09 4.40 10.61
C PHE A 202 -0.44 3.03 10.84
N ALA A 203 -0.18 2.28 9.76
CA ALA A 203 0.65 1.08 9.82
C ALA A 203 2.12 1.49 9.79
N GLU A 204 2.86 1.20 10.85
CA GLU A 204 4.32 1.32 10.87
C GLU A 204 4.94 0.15 10.10
N LEU A 205 5.85 0.45 9.18
CA LEU A 205 6.48 -0.52 8.29
C LEU A 205 8.00 -0.44 8.46
N PRO A 206 8.74 -1.53 8.18
CA PRO A 206 10.18 -1.48 8.06
C PRO A 206 10.61 -0.43 7.03
N VAL A 207 11.60 0.39 7.38
CA VAL A 207 12.15 1.43 6.51
C VAL A 207 12.86 0.81 5.32
N SER A 208 13.63 -0.26 5.54
CA SER A 208 14.29 -1.01 4.47
C SER A 208 13.30 -1.97 3.79
N PRO A 209 13.15 -1.93 2.46
CA PRO A 209 12.31 -2.85 1.70
C PRO A 209 12.87 -4.28 1.61
N ASP A 210 14.06 -4.52 2.15
CA ASP A 210 14.70 -5.85 2.18
C ASP A 210 14.72 -6.47 3.60
N ALA A 211 14.23 -5.74 4.60
CA ALA A 211 14.15 -6.26 5.98
C ALA A 211 13.13 -7.42 6.09
N PRO A 212 13.29 -8.36 7.04
CA PRO A 212 12.27 -9.39 7.29
C PRO A 212 10.89 -8.79 7.53
N GLY A 213 9.86 -9.34 6.87
CA GLY A 213 8.48 -8.81 6.95
C GLY A 213 8.26 -7.45 6.27
N SER A 214 9.21 -6.98 5.45
CA SER A 214 9.09 -5.70 4.73
C SER A 214 8.07 -5.75 3.59
N SER A 215 7.58 -4.56 3.22
CA SER A 215 6.75 -4.29 2.05
C SER A 215 7.48 -3.25 1.20
N PRO A 216 7.40 -3.26 -0.15
CA PRO A 216 8.05 -2.25 -0.98
C PRO A 216 7.63 -0.84 -0.58
N LEU A 217 8.54 0.13 -0.70
CA LEU A 217 8.20 1.56 -0.64
C LEU A 217 7.11 1.84 -1.68
N LEU A 218 5.94 2.29 -1.22
CA LEU A 218 4.83 2.64 -2.11
C LEU A 218 4.65 4.15 -2.13
N PRO A 219 4.22 4.72 -3.27
CA PRO A 219 3.83 6.12 -3.32
C PRO A 219 2.76 6.45 -2.27
N GLY A 220 2.86 7.63 -1.67
CA GLY A 220 1.97 8.04 -0.57
C GLY A 220 2.41 7.56 0.82
N ASP A 221 3.41 6.67 0.93
CA ASP A 221 4.04 6.37 2.23
C ASP A 221 4.64 7.65 2.84
N VAL A 222 4.50 7.80 4.16
CA VAL A 222 5.12 8.89 4.94
C VAL A 222 6.44 8.39 5.50
N ILE A 223 7.54 9.08 5.21
CA ILE A 223 8.88 8.75 5.70
C ILE A 223 9.37 9.85 6.62
N PHE A 224 9.88 9.47 7.79
CA PHE A 224 10.58 10.36 8.71
C PHE A 224 12.09 10.20 8.52
N PHE A 225 12.81 11.31 8.64
CA PHE A 225 14.24 11.40 8.44
C PHE A 225 14.90 11.99 9.67
N ASP A 226 16.08 11.47 9.97
CA ASP A 226 17.04 12.11 10.86
C ASP A 226 18.01 12.93 10.00
N THR A 227 18.05 14.24 10.23
CA THR A 227 18.91 15.17 9.51
C THR A 227 20.03 15.75 10.37
N MET A 228 20.02 15.44 11.67
CA MET A 228 20.92 16.03 12.66
C MET A 228 21.82 14.98 13.36
N ASN A 229 21.74 13.72 12.92
CA ASN A 229 22.37 12.58 13.56
C ASN A 229 21.88 12.36 15.01
N ASP A 230 20.59 12.62 15.26
CA ASP A 230 19.89 12.47 16.55
C ASP A 230 18.96 11.22 16.52
N PRO A 231 18.69 10.57 17.67
CA PRO A 231 17.65 9.55 17.76
C PRO A 231 16.23 10.00 17.37
N ALA A 232 15.87 11.29 17.46
CA ALA A 232 14.53 11.80 17.16
C ALA A 232 14.46 12.45 15.77
N PRO A 233 13.56 12.04 14.87
CA PRO A 233 13.51 12.64 13.53
C PRO A 233 13.06 14.11 13.55
N GLU A 234 13.72 14.93 12.73
CA GLU A 234 13.46 16.35 12.54
C GLU A 234 12.81 16.68 11.20
N HIS A 235 12.79 15.72 10.28
CA HIS A 235 12.25 15.92 8.94
C HIS A 235 11.34 14.77 8.51
N LEU A 236 10.49 15.03 7.52
CA LEU A 236 9.57 14.04 6.95
C LEU A 236 9.13 14.46 5.54
N GLY A 237 8.64 13.48 4.79
CA GLY A 237 8.07 13.71 3.47
C GLY A 237 7.24 12.53 2.99
N ILE A 238 6.70 12.66 1.78
CA ILE A 238 5.87 11.65 1.13
C ILE A 238 6.65 10.98 0.01
N VAL A 239 6.59 9.65 -0.09
CA VAL A 239 7.18 8.91 -1.21
C VAL A 239 6.45 9.29 -2.51
N SER A 240 7.21 9.80 -3.49
CA SER A 240 6.73 10.09 -4.84
C SER A 240 6.49 8.80 -5.63
N ASP A 241 5.86 8.90 -6.79
CA ASP A 241 5.78 7.85 -7.82
C ASP A 241 6.93 7.93 -8.85
N ARG A 242 7.86 8.88 -8.67
CA ARG A 242 9.05 9.08 -9.52
C ARG A 242 10.31 8.59 -8.82
N VAL A 243 11.28 8.20 -9.64
CA VAL A 243 12.61 7.73 -9.21
C VAL A 243 13.65 8.83 -9.44
N GLY A 244 14.55 8.99 -8.49
CA GLY A 244 15.69 9.91 -8.58
C GLY A 244 16.88 9.33 -9.32
N ARG A 245 17.99 10.08 -9.34
CA ARG A 245 19.25 9.64 -9.95
C ARG A 245 19.87 8.47 -9.19
N SER A 246 19.58 8.36 -7.90
CA SER A 246 20.01 7.23 -7.05
C SER A 246 19.32 5.91 -7.38
N GLY A 247 18.30 5.90 -8.25
CA GLY A 247 17.45 4.75 -8.49
C GLY A 247 16.45 4.47 -7.35
N LYS A 248 16.40 5.32 -6.32
CA LYS A 248 15.40 5.27 -5.25
C LYS A 248 14.22 6.22 -5.52
N PRO A 249 13.03 5.94 -4.96
CA PRO A 249 11.91 6.86 -5.05
C PRO A 249 12.26 8.26 -4.52
N LEU A 250 11.84 9.31 -5.22
CA LEU A 250 11.96 10.68 -4.73
C LEU A 250 11.02 10.89 -3.53
N ILE A 251 11.35 11.88 -2.71
CA ILE A 251 10.57 12.31 -1.55
C ILE A 251 10.03 13.70 -1.79
N ILE A 252 8.71 13.85 -1.77
CA ILE A 252 8.02 15.13 -1.83
C ILE A 252 8.07 15.77 -0.44
N ASN A 253 8.78 16.90 -0.34
CA ASN A 253 9.05 17.57 0.94
C ASN A 253 9.36 19.05 0.76
N ASN A 254 9.59 19.75 1.86
CA ASN A 254 10.10 21.13 1.88
C ASN A 254 11.28 21.18 2.85
N TRP A 255 12.50 21.27 2.31
CA TRP A 255 13.75 20.92 2.98
C TRP A 255 14.21 21.95 4.01
N THR A 256 14.69 23.11 3.58
CA THR A 256 15.25 24.15 4.45
C THR A 256 15.17 25.53 3.80
N VAL A 257 15.64 26.57 4.50
CA VAL A 257 15.72 27.95 4.01
C VAL A 257 16.37 28.00 2.62
N GLY A 258 15.79 28.77 1.72
CA GLY A 258 16.22 28.87 0.31
C GLY A 258 15.58 27.83 -0.62
N TYR A 259 14.91 26.81 -0.07
CA TYR A 259 14.18 25.83 -0.86
C TYR A 259 12.68 26.14 -0.94
N HIS A 260 12.02 25.45 -1.87
CA HIS A 260 10.58 25.37 -1.99
C HIS A 260 10.13 23.91 -1.93
N THR A 261 8.84 23.68 -1.77
CA THR A 261 8.26 22.33 -1.78
C THR A 261 8.50 21.67 -3.14
N GLN A 262 9.20 20.53 -3.17
CA GLN A 262 9.54 19.81 -4.40
C GLN A 262 9.84 18.32 -4.13
N GLU A 263 10.09 17.57 -5.20
CA GLU A 263 10.54 16.18 -5.11
C GLU A 263 12.08 16.12 -5.03
N MET A 264 12.64 15.42 -4.04
CA MET A 264 14.10 15.35 -3.81
C MET A 264 14.59 13.92 -3.58
N ASP A 265 15.84 13.65 -3.93
CA ASP A 265 16.47 12.32 -3.81
C ASP A 265 17.04 12.06 -2.40
N LEU A 266 16.19 12.15 -1.37
CA LEU A 266 16.62 12.12 0.03
C LEU A 266 17.00 10.71 0.52
N LEU A 267 16.36 9.66 0.00
CA LEU A 267 16.64 8.28 0.43
C LEU A 267 18.07 7.83 0.08
N ALA A 268 18.77 8.56 -0.79
CA ALA A 268 20.16 8.28 -1.16
C ALA A 268 21.14 8.67 -0.05
N SER A 269 20.89 9.77 0.65
CA SER A 269 21.87 10.44 1.52
C SER A 269 21.37 10.74 2.94
N VAL A 270 20.06 10.69 3.17
CA VAL A 270 19.45 11.04 4.46
C VAL A 270 18.89 9.79 5.11
N ARG A 271 19.22 9.59 6.39
CA ARG A 271 18.80 8.41 7.15
C ARG A 271 17.30 8.44 7.39
N ALA A 272 16.56 7.58 6.70
CA ALA A 272 15.17 7.32 7.02
C ALA A 272 15.07 6.54 8.35
N THR A 273 14.25 7.01 9.28
CA THR A 273 14.12 6.43 10.63
C THR A 273 12.79 5.71 10.83
N HIS A 274 11.71 6.21 10.21
CA HIS A 274 10.38 5.62 10.33
C HIS A 274 9.63 5.69 9.01
N ARG A 275 8.70 4.76 8.84
CA ARG A 275 7.85 4.68 7.67
C ARG A 275 6.43 4.31 8.05
N PHE A 276 5.48 5.05 7.51
CA PHE A 276 4.06 4.86 7.79
C PHE A 276 3.24 4.79 6.50
N ARG A 277 2.23 3.92 6.50
CA ARG A 277 1.22 3.80 5.44
C ARG A 277 -0.18 3.88 6.05
N VAL A 278 -1.10 4.53 5.34
CA VAL A 278 -2.52 4.52 5.73
C VAL A 278 -3.04 3.07 5.76
N ARG A 279 -3.82 2.72 6.77
CA ARG A 279 -4.31 1.34 6.94
C ARG A 279 -5.39 1.05 5.90
N ALA A 280 -5.12 0.13 4.97
CA ALA A 280 -6.16 -0.40 4.10
C ALA A 280 -7.22 -1.16 4.93
N PRO A 281 -8.52 -1.08 4.56
CA PRO A 281 -9.53 -1.96 5.12
C PRO A 281 -9.13 -3.42 4.91
N ARG A 282 -9.14 -4.24 5.97
CA ARG A 282 -8.92 -5.68 5.81
C ARG A 282 -10.10 -6.28 5.05
N ALA A 283 -9.86 -6.79 3.84
CA ALA A 283 -10.87 -7.56 3.13
C ALA A 283 -11.26 -8.80 3.94
N ALA A 284 -12.57 -9.07 4.07
CA ALA A 284 -13.04 -10.27 4.74
C ALA A 284 -12.63 -11.52 3.93
N VAL A 285 -11.78 -12.37 4.52
CA VAL A 285 -11.17 -13.56 3.89
C VAL A 285 -12.16 -14.48 3.13
N GLY A 286 -13.44 -14.50 3.52
CA GLY A 286 -14.46 -15.33 2.87
C GLY A 286 -14.91 -14.83 1.49
N ALA A 287 -14.90 -13.51 1.25
CA ALA A 287 -15.22 -12.94 -0.06
C ALA A 287 -14.09 -13.13 -1.07
N THR A 288 -12.87 -13.39 -0.59
CA THR A 288 -11.66 -13.38 -1.40
C THR A 288 -11.35 -14.72 -2.06
N VAL A 289 -11.74 -15.88 -1.50
CA VAL A 289 -11.30 -17.18 -2.03
C VAL A 289 -11.95 -17.51 -3.37
N ARG A 290 -13.25 -17.29 -3.50
CA ARG A 290 -13.94 -17.47 -4.79
C ARG A 290 -13.43 -16.48 -5.82
N ALA A 291 -13.21 -15.23 -5.41
CA ALA A 291 -12.60 -14.20 -6.23
C ALA A 291 -11.16 -14.56 -6.67
N LEU A 292 -10.35 -15.09 -5.77
CA LEU A 292 -9.00 -15.61 -6.06
C LEU A 292 -9.08 -16.73 -7.10
N LEU A 293 -9.91 -17.74 -6.85
CA LEU A 293 -10.08 -18.86 -7.77
C LEU A 293 -10.54 -18.39 -9.16
N ASP A 294 -11.56 -17.54 -9.23
CA ASP A 294 -12.06 -16.97 -10.48
C ASP A 294 -10.98 -16.13 -11.20
N HIS A 295 -10.14 -15.38 -10.46
CA HIS A 295 -9.09 -14.53 -11.04
C HIS A 295 -8.04 -15.36 -11.76
N TYR A 296 -7.63 -16.48 -11.15
CA TYR A 296 -6.63 -17.37 -11.70
C TYR A 296 -7.22 -18.44 -12.62
N GLY A 297 -8.52 -18.35 -12.95
CA GLY A 297 -9.21 -19.36 -13.76
C GLY A 297 -9.22 -20.75 -13.10
N LEU A 298 -8.98 -20.82 -11.79
CA LEU A 298 -8.90 -22.07 -11.05
C LEU A 298 -10.30 -22.55 -10.71
N ARG A 299 -10.62 -23.75 -11.19
CA ARG A 299 -11.84 -24.45 -10.80
C ARG A 299 -11.49 -25.48 -9.74
N LEU A 300 -12.08 -25.32 -8.55
CA LEU A 300 -12.05 -26.40 -7.57
C LEU A 300 -12.90 -27.58 -8.11
N PRO A 301 -12.43 -28.83 -8.00
CA PRO A 301 -13.24 -30.00 -8.34
C PRO A 301 -14.59 -29.96 -7.60
N SER A 302 -15.66 -30.41 -8.25
CA SER A 302 -16.99 -30.51 -7.62
C SER A 302 -16.99 -31.43 -6.39
N THR A 303 -16.04 -32.38 -6.34
CA THR A 303 -15.79 -33.29 -5.22
C THR A 303 -15.06 -32.64 -4.04
N ALA A 304 -14.49 -31.43 -4.21
CA ALA A 304 -13.77 -30.73 -3.15
C ALA A 304 -14.75 -30.16 -2.11
N ARG A 305 -14.91 -30.89 -1.00
CA ARG A 305 -15.79 -30.53 0.12
C ARG A 305 -15.14 -29.57 1.12
N GLN A 306 -13.81 -29.47 1.12
CA GLN A 306 -13.06 -28.63 2.05
C GLN A 306 -11.87 -27.99 1.36
N LEU A 307 -11.48 -26.82 1.85
CA LEU A 307 -10.31 -26.07 1.40
C LEU A 307 -9.55 -25.57 2.61
N ILE A 308 -8.22 -25.61 2.57
CA ILE A 308 -7.37 -24.92 3.53
C ILE A 308 -6.73 -23.76 2.79
N VAL A 309 -6.95 -22.55 3.29
CA VAL A 309 -6.39 -21.32 2.72
C VAL A 309 -5.32 -20.83 3.68
N SER A 310 -4.09 -20.79 3.19
CA SER A 310 -3.03 -20.04 3.85
C SER A 310 -3.06 -18.61 3.34
N SER A 311 -3.13 -17.66 4.27
CA SER A 311 -3.16 -16.24 3.96
C SER A 311 -2.13 -15.51 4.81
N THR A 312 -1.43 -14.57 4.21
CA THR A 312 -0.52 -13.67 4.91
C THR A 312 -0.86 -12.22 4.57
N PRO A 313 -0.71 -11.29 5.53
CA PRO A 313 -0.91 -9.86 5.27
C PRO A 313 0.00 -9.29 4.19
N ARG A 314 1.19 -9.88 3.97
CA ARG A 314 2.21 -9.36 3.05
C ARG A 314 2.83 -10.45 2.20
N TRP A 315 3.17 -10.12 0.96
CA TRP A 315 3.82 -11.04 0.02
C TRP A 315 5.11 -11.71 0.54
N ALA A 316 5.93 -10.97 1.29
CA ALA A 316 7.23 -11.41 1.79
C ALA A 316 7.18 -12.11 3.16
N GLU A 317 6.01 -12.16 3.80
CA GLU A 317 5.87 -12.79 5.12
C GLU A 317 5.79 -14.32 4.98
N SER A 318 6.55 -15.01 5.83
CA SER A 318 6.48 -16.46 5.97
C SER A 318 5.43 -16.89 6.99
N ALA A 319 5.15 -16.05 7.99
CA ALA A 319 4.07 -16.28 8.94
C ALA A 319 2.72 -16.14 8.23
N THR A 320 1.83 -17.10 8.49
CA THR A 320 0.52 -17.19 7.83
C THR A 320 -0.57 -17.55 8.80
N THR A 321 -1.79 -17.24 8.39
CA THR A 321 -3.02 -17.72 8.99
C THR A 321 -3.65 -18.77 8.08
N LEU A 322 -3.75 -19.99 8.58
CA LEU A 322 -4.45 -21.10 7.95
C LEU A 322 -5.93 -21.05 8.34
N ARG A 323 -6.80 -21.01 7.34
CA ARG A 323 -8.25 -21.10 7.51
C ARG A 323 -8.80 -22.29 6.76
N ARG A 324 -9.55 -23.13 7.47
CA ARG A 324 -10.34 -24.19 6.88
C ARG A 324 -11.68 -23.63 6.43
N LEU A 325 -12.07 -23.97 5.22
CA LEU A 325 -13.36 -23.67 4.62
C LEU A 325 -14.04 -24.99 4.26
N ARG A 326 -15.36 -25.06 4.41
CA ARG A 326 -16.18 -26.20 3.98
C ARG A 326 -17.17 -25.72 2.93
N ARG A 327 -17.33 -26.52 1.89
CA ARG A 327 -18.36 -26.31 0.87
C ARG A 327 -19.71 -26.76 1.42
N ASP A 328 -20.70 -25.86 1.45
CA ASP A 328 -22.08 -26.19 1.78
C ASP A 328 -22.82 -26.84 0.60
N ARG A 329 -24.10 -27.21 0.78
CA ARG A 329 -24.92 -27.83 -0.27
C ARG A 329 -25.20 -26.90 -1.45
N ALA A 330 -25.17 -25.58 -1.23
CA ALA A 330 -25.31 -24.56 -2.27
C ALA A 330 -23.97 -24.24 -2.97
N GLY A 331 -22.88 -24.91 -2.57
CA GLY A 331 -21.56 -24.72 -3.15
C GLY A 331 -20.78 -23.53 -2.59
N HIS A 332 -21.24 -22.85 -1.53
CA HIS A 332 -20.53 -21.77 -0.86
C HIS A 332 -19.40 -22.30 0.03
N LEU A 333 -18.28 -21.59 0.09
CA LEU A 333 -17.14 -21.93 0.95
C LEU A 333 -17.24 -21.12 2.26
N LEU A 334 -17.59 -21.79 3.34
CA LEU A 334 -17.80 -21.17 4.66
C LEU A 334 -16.66 -21.53 5.62
N PRO A 335 -16.16 -20.60 6.45
CA PRO A 335 -15.14 -20.90 7.45
C PRO A 335 -15.61 -21.97 8.44
N VAL A 336 -14.72 -22.88 8.82
CA VAL A 336 -14.99 -23.91 9.83
C VAL A 336 -13.87 -23.90 10.88
N GLY A 337 -14.26 -23.68 12.14
CA GLY A 337 -13.35 -23.66 13.28
C GLY A 337 -12.50 -22.39 13.36
N ARG A 338 -11.59 -22.36 14.34
CA ARG A 338 -10.64 -21.27 14.52
C ARG A 338 -9.56 -21.29 13.44
N ALA A 339 -9.06 -20.12 13.09
CA ALA A 339 -7.87 -20.02 12.26
C ALA A 339 -6.64 -20.49 13.04
N LEU A 340 -5.68 -21.11 12.35
CA LEU A 340 -4.44 -21.61 12.94
C LEU A 340 -3.27 -20.76 12.43
N ALA A 341 -2.24 -20.58 13.25
CA ALA A 341 -0.97 -20.07 12.77
C ALA A 341 -0.30 -21.12 11.87
N GLY A 342 0.35 -20.68 10.80
CA GLY A 342 1.11 -21.53 9.89
C GLY A 342 2.34 -20.80 9.37
N HIS A 343 3.20 -21.52 8.65
CA HIS A 343 4.43 -20.96 8.10
C HIS A 343 4.64 -21.42 6.65
N LEU A 344 4.77 -20.48 5.71
CA LEU A 344 5.01 -20.73 4.28
C LEU A 344 6.50 -20.58 3.95
N GLY A 345 7.30 -21.62 4.22
CA GLY A 345 8.72 -21.69 3.85
C GLY A 345 9.59 -20.50 4.32
N ARG A 346 10.89 -20.50 4.01
CA ARG A 346 11.78 -19.37 4.38
C ARG A 346 11.56 -18.10 3.55
N ALA A 347 10.91 -18.22 2.40
CA ALA A 347 10.86 -17.18 1.38
C ALA A 347 9.46 -16.55 1.21
N GLY A 348 8.51 -16.90 2.10
CA GLY A 348 7.10 -16.49 2.04
C GLY A 348 6.38 -17.01 0.78
N LEU A 349 5.19 -16.47 0.51
CA LEU A 349 4.50 -16.68 -0.77
C LEU A 349 5.32 -16.19 -1.97
N GLY A 350 6.21 -15.22 -1.72
CA GLY A 350 6.79 -14.42 -2.77
C GLY A 350 8.01 -14.93 -3.50
N ARG A 351 8.68 -15.93 -2.93
CA ARG A 351 9.86 -16.55 -3.52
C ARG A 351 9.85 -18.07 -3.38
N GLY A 352 8.81 -18.63 -2.74
CA GLY A 352 8.61 -20.06 -2.71
C GLY A 352 8.27 -20.53 -4.11
N ARG A 353 9.20 -21.24 -4.77
CA ARG A 353 8.81 -22.19 -5.80
C ARG A 353 7.84 -23.15 -5.12
N GLY A 354 6.54 -22.97 -5.38
CA GLY A 354 5.58 -24.03 -5.09
C GLY A 354 6.14 -25.29 -5.74
N LEU A 355 6.16 -26.41 -5.02
CA LEU A 355 6.73 -27.68 -5.44
C LEU A 355 6.00 -28.34 -6.64
N HIS A 356 5.63 -27.57 -7.66
CA HIS A 356 5.00 -28.04 -8.89
C HIS A 356 5.39 -27.14 -10.07
N ASP A 357 6.69 -27.06 -10.37
CA ASP A 357 7.11 -26.82 -11.76
C ASP A 357 6.81 -28.10 -12.55
N ALA A 358 5.75 -28.05 -13.34
CA ALA A 358 5.32 -29.11 -14.25
C ALA A 358 6.27 -29.28 -15.47
N GLN A 359 7.59 -29.30 -15.23
CA GLN A 359 8.61 -29.48 -16.27
C GLN A 359 9.55 -30.68 -16.04
N ARG A 360 9.19 -31.61 -15.14
CA ARG A 360 9.85 -32.94 -15.05
C ARG A 360 8.94 -34.13 -15.31
N ALA A 361 7.70 -33.92 -15.75
CA ALA A 361 6.75 -34.99 -16.04
C ALA A 361 6.75 -35.46 -17.51
N ALA A 362 7.68 -34.99 -18.35
CA ALA A 362 7.73 -35.37 -19.78
C ALA A 362 8.78 -36.44 -20.12
N THR A 363 9.64 -36.86 -19.19
CA THR A 363 10.67 -37.87 -19.45
C THR A 363 10.94 -38.70 -18.22
N THR A 364 10.09 -39.69 -17.96
CA THR A 364 10.47 -41.01 -17.39
C THR A 364 9.20 -41.85 -17.23
N SER A 365 8.88 -42.62 -18.25
CA SER A 365 8.17 -43.87 -18.06
C SER A 365 9.11 -44.83 -17.31
N ALA A 366 8.96 -44.97 -16.01
CA ALA A 366 9.63 -46.03 -15.26
C ALA A 366 8.83 -46.43 -14.02
N ALA A 367 8.15 -47.56 -14.15
CA ALA A 367 7.79 -48.55 -13.15
C ALA A 367 7.66 -48.09 -11.68
N PHE A 368 6.42 -48.07 -11.19
CA PHE A 368 6.12 -48.29 -9.77
C PHE A 368 6.55 -49.71 -9.39
N ARG A 369 7.73 -49.88 -8.78
CA ARG A 369 8.04 -51.06 -7.94
C ARG A 369 7.74 -50.72 -6.47
N ARG A 370 6.88 -51.54 -5.86
CA ARG A 370 6.61 -51.56 -4.41
C ARG A 370 7.90 -51.92 -3.65
N GLY A 371 8.15 -51.22 -2.54
CA GLY A 371 9.14 -51.55 -1.52
C GLY A 371 8.70 -50.99 -0.16
N PRO A 372 9.03 -51.64 0.97
CA PRO A 372 8.11 -51.81 2.08
C PRO A 372 8.10 -50.66 3.08
N ALA A 373 6.99 -50.60 3.82
CA ALA A 373 6.79 -49.75 4.98
C ALA A 373 7.88 -49.98 6.04
N LYS A 374 8.40 -48.88 6.60
CA LYS A 374 8.92 -48.88 7.97
C LYS A 374 8.34 -47.71 8.74
N ARG A 375 7.83 -48.06 9.91
CA ARG A 375 7.41 -47.23 11.04
C ARG A 375 8.65 -46.48 11.57
N GLU A 376 8.49 -45.22 11.94
CA GLU A 376 8.34 -44.70 13.31
C GLU A 376 7.86 -43.26 13.27
#